data_AF-A0A6P0N788-F1
#
_entry.id   AF-A0A6P0N788-F1
#
_cell.length_a   1.000
_cell.length_b   1.000
_cell.length_c   1.000
_cell.angle_alpha   90.00
_cell.angle_beta   90.00
_cell.angle_gamma   90.00
#
_symmetry.space_group_name_H-M   'P 1'
#
loop_
_entity.id
_entity.type
_entity.pdbx_description
1 polymer ?
#
loop_
_entity_poly.entity_id
_entity_poly.type
_entity_poly.pdbx_seq_one_letter_code
_entity_poly.pdbx_strand_id
1 'polypeptide(L)'
;IGTPDGLMGVRDTNGIRPLVIGTLGGNSGGYVLASETCALDIIGADYLRDVEPGELVWINDEGIASFDWSQKPERKVCIFEMIYFARPDSVMDDETVFSYRLRLGRQLARESTPDADMVIAVPDSGIPAAIGFSRESGIPYGEGLIKNRYVGRTFIQPTQSMRESGIRMKLNPLKDVLVGKRVVVVDDSIVRGNTSSKLIKALRDAGVAEVHMRVSSPPVTHPCFFGIDTDNQEQLIAATKSVAEIANYIGVDSLNYLSWEGMMLATGKDSKSFCSACFTGHYPVPLSEQLKGSKLMLEEVQV
;
A
#
# COMPACT_ATOMS: atom_id res chain seq x y z
N ILE A 1 -21.71 12.89 3.99
CA ILE A 1 -22.35 13.65 5.09
C ILE A 1 -23.86 13.53 4.88
N GLY A 2 -24.58 12.86 5.79
CA GLY A 2 -26.04 12.72 5.69
C GLY A 2 -26.76 13.79 6.52
N THR A 3 -27.83 14.34 5.96
CA THR A 3 -28.76 15.27 6.61
C THR A 3 -30.20 14.76 6.43
N PRO A 4 -31.21 15.34 7.10
CA PRO A 4 -32.61 14.99 6.83
C PRO A 4 -33.05 15.21 5.39
N ASP A 5 -32.40 16.12 4.67
CA ASP A 5 -32.77 16.52 3.30
C ASP A 5 -32.02 15.72 2.22
N GLY A 6 -30.93 15.02 2.58
CA GLY A 6 -30.14 14.26 1.62
C GLY A 6 -28.73 13.88 2.09
N LEU A 7 -27.93 13.40 1.13
CA LEU A 7 -26.56 12.92 1.33
C LEU A 7 -25.59 13.72 0.45
N MET A 8 -24.55 14.27 1.07
CA MET A 8 -23.43 14.91 0.38
C MET A 8 -22.21 13.99 0.30
N GLY A 9 -21.63 13.86 -0.89
CA GLY A 9 -20.27 13.39 -1.10
C GLY A 9 -19.40 14.57 -1.52
N VAL A 10 -18.20 14.71 -0.96
CA VAL A 10 -17.28 15.79 -1.31
C VAL A 10 -15.89 15.20 -1.49
N ARG A 11 -15.23 15.54 -2.59
CA ARG A 11 -13.83 15.18 -2.84
C ARG A 11 -12.98 16.44 -2.88
N ASP A 12 -11.78 16.37 -2.31
CA ASP A 12 -10.86 17.50 -2.26
C ASP A 12 -10.44 17.95 -3.67
N THR A 13 -9.95 19.18 -3.80
CA THR A 13 -9.59 19.79 -5.09
C THR A 13 -8.50 19.03 -5.86
N ASN A 14 -7.73 18.18 -5.17
CA ASN A 14 -6.72 17.34 -5.77
C ASN A 14 -7.15 15.88 -5.93
N GLY A 15 -8.31 15.49 -5.40
CA GLY A 15 -8.81 14.12 -5.46
C GLY A 15 -7.86 13.10 -4.83
N ILE A 16 -7.13 13.48 -3.77
CA ILE A 16 -6.08 12.66 -3.18
C ILE A 16 -6.64 11.33 -2.67
N ARG A 17 -7.80 11.36 -2.03
CA ARG A 17 -8.50 10.16 -1.56
C ARG A 17 -9.56 9.69 -2.55
N PRO A 18 -9.75 8.37 -2.70
CA PRO A 18 -10.76 7.83 -3.60
C PRO A 18 -12.17 8.00 -3.02
N LEU A 19 -13.13 8.27 -3.90
CA LEU A 19 -14.55 8.33 -3.60
C LEU A 19 -15.31 7.99 -4.87
N VAL A 20 -16.14 6.95 -4.81
CA VAL A 20 -16.89 6.41 -5.95
C VAL A 20 -18.39 6.47 -5.69
N ILE A 21 -19.15 6.53 -6.78
CA ILE A 21 -20.61 6.53 -6.81
C ILE A 21 -21.07 5.23 -7.44
N GLY A 22 -22.08 4.60 -6.84
CA GLY A 22 -22.81 3.48 -7.43
C GLY A 22 -24.32 3.66 -7.37
N THR A 23 -25.04 2.77 -8.05
CA THR A 23 -26.51 2.71 -8.07
C THR A 23 -26.99 1.34 -7.58
N LEU A 24 -27.91 1.32 -6.61
CA LEU A 24 -28.46 0.10 -6.04
C LEU A 24 -29.89 -0.11 -6.52
N GLY A 25 -30.12 -1.14 -7.34
CA GLY A 25 -31.42 -1.38 -7.99
C GLY A 25 -31.54 -0.76 -9.39
N GLY A 26 -30.41 -0.51 -10.06
CA GLY A 26 -30.35 0.08 -11.41
C GLY A 26 -30.72 1.57 -11.45
N ASN A 27 -31.20 2.04 -12.61
CA ASN A 27 -31.55 3.47 -12.84
C ASN A 27 -32.79 3.96 -12.07
N SER A 28 -33.57 3.04 -11.51
CA SER A 28 -34.71 3.34 -10.61
C SER A 28 -34.35 3.19 -9.13
N GLY A 29 -33.07 2.91 -8.85
CA GLY A 29 -32.51 2.60 -7.55
C GLY A 29 -31.93 3.81 -6.81
N GLY A 30 -31.48 3.59 -5.58
CA GLY A 30 -30.80 4.62 -4.76
C GLY A 30 -29.32 4.77 -5.12
N TYR A 31 -28.74 5.94 -4.82
CA TYR A 31 -27.30 6.19 -5.00
C TYR A 31 -26.51 5.77 -3.75
N VAL A 32 -25.30 5.27 -3.97
CA VAL A 32 -24.38 4.85 -2.91
C VAL A 32 -23.04 5.55 -3.11
N LEU A 33 -22.42 5.99 -2.01
CA LEU A 33 -21.06 6.50 -1.99
C LEU A 33 -20.17 5.56 -1.19
N ALA A 34 -18.98 5.30 -1.70
CA ALA A 34 -17.97 4.48 -1.03
C ALA A 34 -16.56 4.97 -1.34
N SER A 35 -15.59 4.68 -0.47
CA SER A 35 -14.18 4.97 -0.77
C SER A 35 -13.63 4.08 -1.88
N GLU A 36 -14.16 2.87 -2.04
CA GLU A 36 -13.66 1.85 -2.96
C GLU A 36 -14.81 1.09 -3.63
N THR A 37 -14.61 0.66 -4.88
CA THR A 37 -15.63 -0.05 -5.65
C THR A 37 -15.98 -1.41 -5.05
N CYS A 38 -15.07 -2.07 -4.33
CA CYS A 38 -15.35 -3.36 -3.70
C CYS A 38 -16.54 -3.30 -2.70
N ALA A 39 -16.82 -2.12 -2.14
CA ALA A 39 -17.98 -1.92 -1.27
C ALA A 39 -19.30 -1.92 -2.06
N LEU A 40 -19.28 -1.40 -3.29
CA LEU A 40 -20.43 -1.44 -4.21
C LEU A 40 -20.73 -2.90 -4.59
N ASP A 41 -19.70 -3.65 -4.96
CA ASP A 41 -19.84 -5.07 -5.34
C ASP A 41 -20.48 -5.93 -4.24
N ILE A 42 -20.08 -5.71 -2.99
CA ILE A 42 -20.59 -6.45 -1.82
C ILE A 42 -22.10 -6.28 -1.64
N ILE A 43 -22.63 -5.09 -1.93
CA ILE A 43 -24.06 -4.80 -1.77
C ILE A 43 -24.85 -4.97 -3.08
N GLY A 44 -24.19 -5.34 -4.17
CA GLY A 44 -24.80 -5.46 -5.50
C GLY A 44 -25.17 -4.11 -6.13
N ALA A 45 -24.42 -3.05 -5.84
CA ALA A 45 -24.57 -1.76 -6.50
C ALA A 45 -23.69 -1.71 -7.76
N ASP A 46 -24.25 -1.20 -8.86
CA ASP A 46 -23.51 -1.00 -10.10
C ASP A 46 -22.61 0.24 -9.97
N TYR A 47 -21.33 0.13 -10.34
CA TYR A 47 -20.44 1.29 -10.39
C TYR A 47 -20.92 2.30 -11.44
N LEU A 48 -21.05 3.57 -11.03
CA LEU A 48 -21.44 4.65 -11.91
C LEU A 48 -20.23 5.46 -12.39
N ARG A 49 -19.47 6.03 -11.46
CA ARG A 49 -18.23 6.79 -11.71
C ARG A 49 -17.53 7.15 -10.40
N ASP A 50 -16.30 7.64 -10.50
CA ASP A 50 -15.63 8.40 -9.43
C ASP A 50 -16.32 9.75 -9.19
N VAL A 51 -16.25 10.23 -7.93
CA VAL A 51 -16.46 11.65 -7.63
C VAL A 51 -15.21 12.41 -8.10
N GLU A 52 -15.36 13.46 -8.88
CA GLU A 52 -14.26 14.20 -9.48
C GLU A 52 -13.50 15.06 -8.44
N PRO A 53 -12.21 15.36 -8.66
CA PRO A 53 -11.49 16.29 -7.79
C PRO A 53 -12.19 17.66 -7.72
N GLY A 54 -12.49 18.14 -6.52
CA GLY A 54 -13.21 19.40 -6.31
C GLY A 54 -14.71 19.33 -6.60
N GLU A 55 -15.28 18.13 -6.67
CA GLU A 55 -16.72 17.92 -6.83
C GLU A 55 -17.42 17.75 -5.47
N LEU A 56 -18.61 18.35 -5.37
CA LEU A 56 -19.64 18.01 -4.39
C LEU A 56 -20.79 17.33 -5.12
N VAL A 57 -21.14 16.12 -4.70
CA VAL A 57 -22.36 15.43 -5.12
C VAL A 57 -23.43 15.56 -4.04
N TRP A 58 -24.63 15.98 -4.43
CA TRP A 58 -25.81 16.06 -3.59
C TRP A 58 -26.83 15.03 -4.05
N ILE A 59 -27.22 14.14 -3.13
CA ILE A 59 -28.17 13.05 -3.39
C ILE A 59 -29.39 13.28 -2.51
N ASN A 60 -30.57 13.38 -3.12
CA ASN A 60 -31.85 13.52 -2.43
C ASN A 60 -32.96 12.75 -3.19
N ASP A 61 -34.22 12.96 -2.80
CA ASP A 61 -35.38 12.30 -3.42
C ASP A 61 -35.59 12.68 -4.91
N GLU A 62 -34.99 13.79 -5.37
CA GLU A 62 -35.03 14.21 -6.77
C GLU A 62 -33.96 13.52 -7.64
N GLY A 63 -32.93 12.92 -7.00
CA GLY A 63 -31.85 12.21 -7.66
C GLY A 63 -30.46 12.68 -7.21
N ILE A 64 -29.52 12.76 -8.16
CA ILE A 64 -28.16 13.21 -7.93
C ILE A 64 -27.87 14.51 -8.69
N ALA A 65 -27.30 15.48 -8.00
CA ALA A 65 -26.76 16.70 -8.58
C ALA A 65 -25.25 16.81 -8.30
N SER A 66 -24.51 17.41 -9.23
CA SER A 66 -23.06 17.61 -9.13
C SER A 66 -22.73 19.10 -9.17
N PHE A 67 -21.82 19.52 -8.30
CA PHE A 67 -21.39 20.90 -8.17
C PHE A 67 -19.87 20.97 -8.05
N ASP A 68 -19.22 21.68 -8.97
CA ASP A 68 -17.80 21.98 -8.86
C ASP A 68 -17.60 23.13 -7.86
N TRP A 69 -16.90 22.87 -6.75
CA TRP A 69 -16.56 23.90 -5.77
C TRP A 69 -15.12 24.43 -5.94
N SER A 70 -14.37 23.87 -6.91
CA SER A 70 -13.03 24.30 -7.30
C SER A 70 -12.97 24.67 -8.78
N GLN A 71 -12.32 25.79 -9.11
CA GLN A 71 -12.19 26.25 -10.50
C GLN A 71 -10.98 25.68 -11.25
N LYS A 72 -10.03 25.04 -10.55
CA LYS A 72 -8.81 24.47 -11.14
C LYS A 72 -8.39 23.19 -10.42
N PRO A 73 -9.15 22.09 -10.59
CA PRO A 73 -8.76 20.81 -10.02
C PRO A 73 -7.45 20.32 -10.65
N GLU A 74 -6.52 19.85 -9.81
CA GLU A 74 -5.31 19.16 -10.25
C GLU A 74 -5.30 17.77 -9.63
N ARG A 75 -5.56 16.74 -10.44
CA ARG A 75 -5.60 15.36 -9.98
C ARG A 75 -4.25 14.94 -9.36
N LYS A 76 -4.28 14.44 -8.12
CA LYS A 76 -3.13 13.94 -7.34
C LYS A 76 -3.52 12.72 -6.50
N VAL A 77 -4.11 11.72 -7.14
CA VAL A 77 -4.56 10.49 -6.46
C VAL A 77 -3.42 9.86 -5.66
N CYS A 78 -3.69 9.43 -4.44
CA CYS A 78 -2.68 8.85 -3.57
C CYS A 78 -2.16 7.53 -4.16
N ILE A 79 -0.88 7.51 -4.57
CA ILE A 79 -0.27 6.28 -5.11
C ILE A 79 -0.18 5.16 -4.05
N PHE A 80 -0.22 5.53 -2.76
CA PHE A 80 -0.18 4.59 -1.64
C PHE A 80 -1.44 3.72 -1.54
N GLU A 81 -2.58 4.22 -2.05
CA GLU A 81 -3.79 3.41 -2.22
C GLU A 81 -3.50 2.22 -3.15
N MET A 82 -2.90 2.52 -4.30
CA MET A 82 -2.67 1.53 -5.35
C MET A 82 -1.57 0.53 -5.00
N ILE A 83 -0.50 0.94 -4.29
CA ILE A 83 0.57 -0.01 -3.91
C ILE A 83 0.23 -0.87 -2.68
N TYR A 84 -0.62 -0.38 -1.76
CA TYR A 84 -0.82 -1.04 -0.46
C TYR A 84 -2.26 -0.98 0.07
N PHE A 85 -2.82 0.23 0.23
CA PHE A 85 -3.97 0.44 1.12
C PHE A 85 -5.30 -0.07 0.56
N ALA A 86 -5.57 0.20 -0.72
CA ALA A 86 -6.79 -0.25 -1.37
C ALA A 86 -6.81 -1.77 -1.50
N ARG A 87 -8.01 -2.34 -1.47
CA ARG A 87 -8.17 -3.78 -1.71
C ARG A 87 -7.83 -4.13 -3.15
N PRO A 88 -7.21 -5.30 -3.41
CA PRO A 88 -6.81 -5.68 -4.76
C PRO A 88 -7.97 -5.79 -5.77
N ASP A 89 -9.19 -6.07 -5.30
CA ASP A 89 -10.39 -6.18 -6.11
C ASP A 89 -11.09 -4.83 -6.41
N SER A 90 -10.65 -3.74 -5.77
CA SER A 90 -11.12 -2.40 -6.08
C SER A 90 -10.57 -1.91 -7.41
N VAL A 91 -11.38 -1.13 -8.15
CA VAL A 91 -11.01 -0.50 -9.41
C VAL A 91 -10.54 0.94 -9.15
N MET A 92 -9.37 1.29 -9.67
CA MET A 92 -8.80 2.63 -9.67
C MET A 92 -8.10 2.86 -10.99
N ASP A 93 -8.34 4.00 -11.65
CA ASP A 93 -7.75 4.32 -12.96
C ASP A 93 -8.06 3.26 -14.05
N ASP A 94 -9.34 2.87 -14.15
CA ASP A 94 -9.89 1.95 -15.16
C ASP A 94 -9.49 0.47 -15.01
N GLU A 95 -8.84 0.09 -13.91
CA GLU A 95 -8.44 -1.29 -13.68
C GLU A 95 -8.42 -1.68 -12.21
N THR A 96 -8.38 -2.98 -11.94
CA THR A 96 -8.20 -3.49 -10.58
C THR A 96 -6.82 -3.11 -10.02
N VAL A 97 -6.77 -2.78 -8.74
CA VAL A 97 -5.52 -2.59 -7.99
C VAL A 97 -4.60 -3.83 -8.08
N PHE A 98 -5.17 -5.04 -8.15
CA PHE A 98 -4.43 -6.27 -8.37
C PHE A 98 -3.61 -6.25 -9.67
N SER A 99 -4.20 -5.80 -10.77
CA SER A 99 -3.56 -5.71 -12.08
C SER A 99 -2.41 -4.70 -12.10
N TYR A 100 -2.57 -3.57 -11.42
CA TYR A 100 -1.49 -2.61 -11.22
C TYR A 100 -0.34 -3.20 -10.40
N ARG A 101 -0.62 -3.85 -9.27
CA ARG A 101 0.43 -4.47 -8.43
C ARG A 101 1.16 -5.62 -9.14
N LEU A 102 0.49 -6.38 -10.00
CA LEU A 102 1.14 -7.32 -10.90
C LEU A 102 2.17 -6.63 -11.82
N ARG A 103 1.85 -5.45 -12.35
CA ARG A 103 2.80 -4.70 -13.18
C ARG A 103 3.98 -4.15 -12.38
N LEU A 104 3.76 -3.71 -11.14
CA LEU A 104 4.86 -3.32 -10.25
C LEU A 104 5.84 -4.48 -10.04
N GLY A 105 5.33 -5.68 -9.81
CA GLY A 105 6.14 -6.90 -9.71
C GLY A 105 6.98 -7.18 -10.95
N ARG A 106 6.38 -7.06 -12.15
CA ARG A 106 7.09 -7.23 -13.42
C ARG A 106 8.19 -6.18 -13.59
N GLN A 107 7.87 -4.91 -13.33
CA GLN A 107 8.86 -3.85 -13.43
C GLN A 107 10.02 -4.05 -12.44
N LEU A 108 9.72 -4.48 -11.22
CA LEU A 108 10.73 -4.76 -10.19
C LEU A 108 11.67 -5.91 -10.61
N ALA A 109 11.15 -6.94 -11.28
CA ALA A 109 11.97 -8.02 -11.84
C ALA A 109 12.90 -7.51 -12.95
N ARG A 110 12.41 -6.66 -13.85
CA ARG A 110 13.25 -6.04 -14.90
C ARG A 110 14.39 -5.22 -14.32
N GLU A 111 14.14 -4.54 -13.21
CA GLU A 111 15.13 -3.69 -12.56
C GLU A 111 16.15 -4.47 -11.73
N SER A 112 15.77 -5.61 -11.14
CA SER A 112 16.57 -6.18 -10.05
C SER A 112 16.43 -7.69 -9.82
N THR A 113 16.30 -8.51 -10.88
CA THR A 113 16.26 -9.98 -10.70
C THR A 113 17.58 -10.54 -10.14
N PRO A 114 17.59 -11.18 -8.95
CA PRO A 114 18.74 -11.93 -8.45
C PRO A 114 18.77 -13.36 -9.01
N ASP A 115 19.89 -14.05 -8.82
CA ASP A 115 19.94 -15.51 -9.00
C ASP A 115 19.36 -16.19 -7.75
N ALA A 116 18.17 -16.77 -7.88
CA ALA A 116 17.43 -17.37 -6.77
C ALA A 116 16.54 -18.52 -7.26
N ASP A 117 16.12 -19.38 -6.34
CA ASP A 117 15.43 -20.63 -6.66
C ASP A 117 13.90 -20.49 -6.57
N MET A 118 13.41 -19.49 -5.83
CA MET A 118 11.99 -19.33 -5.54
C MET A 118 11.61 -17.89 -5.21
N VAL A 119 10.44 -17.46 -5.68
CA VAL A 119 9.80 -16.19 -5.26
C VAL A 119 8.74 -16.50 -4.21
N ILE A 120 8.74 -15.75 -3.12
CA ILE A 120 7.70 -15.78 -2.08
C ILE A 120 7.18 -14.36 -1.83
N ALA A 121 5.93 -14.25 -1.40
CA ALA A 121 5.33 -12.99 -1.01
C ALA A 121 5.34 -12.83 0.51
N VAL A 122 5.38 -11.59 0.99
CA VAL A 122 4.87 -11.24 2.32
C VAL A 122 3.34 -11.08 2.21
N PRO A 123 2.54 -11.99 2.81
CA PRO A 123 1.10 -11.96 2.65
C PRO A 123 0.43 -10.88 3.53
N ASP A 124 -0.64 -10.23 3.08
CA ASP A 124 -1.37 -10.50 1.83
C ASP A 124 -1.04 -9.49 0.71
N SER A 125 -0.52 -8.32 1.09
CA SER A 125 -0.32 -7.16 0.20
C SER A 125 0.74 -7.40 -0.87
N GLY A 126 1.82 -8.12 -0.56
CA GLY A 126 2.92 -8.42 -1.48
C GLY A 126 2.60 -9.48 -2.54
N ILE A 127 1.49 -10.22 -2.40
CA ILE A 127 1.15 -11.37 -3.27
C ILE A 127 1.08 -10.99 -4.75
N PRO A 128 0.33 -9.94 -5.17
CA PRO A 128 0.22 -9.64 -6.59
C PRO A 128 1.57 -9.23 -7.19
N ALA A 129 2.37 -8.46 -6.45
CA ALA A 129 3.72 -8.08 -6.90
C ALA A 129 4.65 -9.30 -7.01
N ALA A 130 4.58 -10.25 -6.08
CA ALA A 130 5.36 -11.48 -6.14
C ALA A 130 5.00 -12.34 -7.37
N ILE A 131 3.71 -12.46 -7.67
CA ILE A 131 3.22 -13.16 -8.87
C ILE A 131 3.73 -12.46 -10.13
N GLY A 132 3.69 -11.13 -10.16
CA GLY A 132 4.21 -10.31 -11.26
C GLY A 132 5.71 -10.52 -11.47
N PHE A 133 6.47 -10.48 -10.38
CA PHE A 133 7.92 -10.67 -10.37
C PHE A 133 8.29 -12.07 -10.86
N SER A 134 7.61 -13.11 -10.37
CA SER A 134 7.84 -14.50 -10.80
C SER A 134 7.59 -14.69 -12.29
N ARG A 135 6.49 -14.15 -12.82
CA ARG A 135 6.16 -14.25 -14.25
C ARG A 135 7.18 -13.58 -15.16
N GLU A 136 7.76 -12.46 -14.72
CA GLU A 136 8.74 -11.73 -15.52
C GLU A 136 10.16 -12.31 -15.40
N SER A 137 10.57 -12.71 -14.19
CA SER A 137 11.91 -13.25 -13.92
C SER A 137 12.07 -14.72 -14.34
N GLY A 138 10.97 -15.46 -14.45
CA GLY A 138 10.98 -16.91 -14.68
C GLY A 138 11.27 -17.74 -13.42
N ILE A 139 11.56 -17.11 -12.29
CA ILE A 139 11.75 -17.79 -11.00
C ILE A 139 10.38 -18.23 -10.47
N PRO A 140 10.17 -19.50 -10.11
CA PRO A 140 8.85 -20.00 -9.72
C PRO A 140 8.36 -19.36 -8.42
N TYR A 141 7.12 -18.86 -8.44
CA TYR A 141 6.39 -18.46 -7.23
C TYR A 141 5.95 -19.70 -6.45
N GLY A 142 6.04 -19.64 -5.13
CA GLY A 142 5.31 -20.56 -4.27
C GLY A 142 5.08 -20.02 -2.87
N GLU A 143 4.28 -20.75 -2.12
CA GLU A 143 3.94 -20.38 -0.75
C GLU A 143 5.13 -20.71 0.18
N GLY A 144 5.80 -19.67 0.68
CA GLY A 144 6.85 -19.80 1.71
C GLY A 144 6.42 -19.34 3.10
N LEU A 145 5.35 -18.51 3.17
CA LEU A 145 4.88 -17.88 4.39
C LEU A 145 3.36 -18.04 4.48
N ILE A 146 2.88 -18.55 5.61
CA ILE A 146 1.45 -18.61 5.89
C ILE A 146 1.07 -17.54 6.90
N LYS A 147 0.12 -16.68 6.51
CA LYS A 147 -0.49 -15.71 7.43
C LYS A 147 -1.47 -16.41 8.36
N ASN A 148 -1.29 -16.22 9.65
CA ASN A 148 -2.25 -16.67 10.64
C ASN A 148 -3.47 -15.74 10.63
N ARG A 149 -4.58 -16.22 10.08
CA ARG A 149 -5.84 -15.48 9.93
C ARG A 149 -6.56 -15.23 11.26
N TYR A 150 -6.14 -15.89 12.33
CA TYR A 150 -6.80 -15.85 13.64
C TYR A 150 -6.10 -14.96 14.66
N VAL A 151 -5.03 -14.26 14.28
CA VAL A 151 -4.35 -13.31 15.16
C VAL A 151 -5.07 -11.97 15.14
N GLY A 152 -5.77 -11.68 16.24
CA GLY A 152 -6.31 -10.34 16.52
C GLY A 152 -5.24 -9.35 16.98
N ARG A 153 -5.66 -8.12 17.33
CA ARG A 153 -4.77 -7.17 18.03
C ARG A 153 -4.29 -7.83 19.32
N THR A 154 -2.97 -7.95 19.50
CA THR A 154 -2.39 -8.46 20.75
C THR A 154 -2.67 -7.44 21.86
N PHE A 155 -3.68 -7.69 22.69
CA PHE A 155 -3.86 -6.99 23.97
C PHE A 155 -2.60 -7.18 24.84
N ILE A 156 -2.34 -6.18 25.70
CA ILE A 156 -1.18 -6.02 26.60
C ILE A 156 -0.48 -7.36 26.86
N GLN A 157 0.62 -7.60 26.17
CA GLN A 157 1.45 -8.80 26.35
C GLN A 157 2.34 -8.58 27.59
N PRO A 158 2.22 -9.40 28.65
CA PRO A 158 2.86 -9.17 29.96
C PRO A 158 4.39 -9.11 29.95
N THR A 159 5.06 -9.69 28.95
CA THR A 159 6.52 -9.77 28.91
C THR A 159 7.09 -9.41 27.53
N GLN A 160 8.31 -8.87 27.51
CA GLN A 160 9.04 -8.52 26.30
C GLN A 160 9.29 -9.73 25.39
N SER A 161 9.54 -10.90 25.99
CA SER A 161 9.67 -12.19 25.26
C SER A 161 8.40 -12.61 24.52
N MET A 162 7.21 -12.30 25.07
CA MET A 162 5.95 -12.59 24.40
C MET A 162 5.60 -11.56 23.32
N ARG A 163 6.03 -10.29 23.47
CA ARG A 163 5.98 -9.30 22.37
C ARG A 163 6.87 -9.69 21.20
N GLU A 164 8.07 -10.21 21.47
CA GLU A 164 9.00 -10.69 20.44
C GLU A 164 8.42 -11.89 19.66
N SER A 165 7.60 -12.72 20.32
CA SER A 165 6.88 -13.82 19.69
C SER A 165 5.73 -13.38 18.77
N GLY A 166 5.32 -12.11 18.81
CA GLY A 166 4.15 -11.58 18.09
C GLY A 166 4.23 -11.67 16.56
N ILE A 167 5.42 -11.75 15.96
CA ILE A 167 5.56 -11.96 14.50
C ILE A 167 5.50 -13.44 14.14
N ARG A 168 6.08 -14.34 14.95
CA ARG A 168 5.86 -15.79 14.80
C ARG A 168 4.38 -16.15 14.96
N MET A 169 3.60 -15.33 15.67
CA MET A 169 2.15 -15.51 15.71
C MET A 169 1.49 -15.14 14.37
N LYS A 170 1.99 -14.11 13.66
CA LYS A 170 1.35 -13.55 12.45
C LYS A 170 1.75 -14.25 11.16
N LEU A 171 3.03 -14.61 11.00
CA LEU A 171 3.57 -15.21 9.77
C LEU A 171 4.42 -16.43 10.12
N ASN A 172 4.10 -17.56 9.50
CA ASN A 172 4.77 -18.84 9.72
C ASN A 172 5.52 -19.29 8.47
N PRO A 173 6.87 -19.42 8.51
CA PRO A 173 7.64 -20.00 7.42
C PRO A 173 7.35 -21.50 7.23
N LEU A 174 7.20 -21.93 5.98
CA LEU A 174 7.08 -23.34 5.59
C LEU A 174 8.48 -23.95 5.39
N LYS A 175 9.02 -24.56 6.45
CA LYS A 175 10.41 -25.06 6.48
C LYS A 175 10.71 -26.07 5.38
N ASP A 176 9.83 -27.03 5.14
CA ASP A 176 9.97 -28.06 4.11
C ASP A 176 10.08 -27.47 2.69
N VAL A 177 9.45 -26.31 2.47
CA VAL A 177 9.50 -25.59 1.18
C VAL A 177 10.77 -24.74 1.05
N LEU A 178 11.30 -24.23 2.16
CA LEU A 178 12.30 -23.15 2.21
C LEU A 178 13.74 -23.60 2.50
N VAL A 179 13.95 -24.74 3.16
CA VAL A 179 15.28 -25.20 3.58
C VAL A 179 16.24 -25.30 2.40
N GLY A 180 17.42 -24.68 2.54
CA GLY A 180 18.51 -24.71 1.58
C GLY A 180 18.31 -23.86 0.32
N LYS A 181 17.16 -23.19 0.17
CA LYS A 181 16.86 -22.38 -1.02
C LYS A 181 17.37 -20.95 -0.89
N ARG A 182 17.68 -20.35 -2.03
CA ARG A 182 17.84 -18.91 -2.23
C ARG A 182 16.48 -18.34 -2.61
N VAL A 183 15.93 -17.43 -1.81
CA VAL A 183 14.55 -16.95 -1.98
C VAL A 183 14.50 -15.46 -2.23
N VAL A 184 13.66 -15.06 -3.19
CA VAL A 184 13.24 -13.68 -3.37
C VAL A 184 12.01 -13.43 -2.53
N VAL A 185 12.11 -12.53 -1.55
CA VAL A 185 10.99 -12.11 -0.72
C VAL A 185 10.46 -10.80 -1.26
N VAL A 186 9.22 -10.80 -1.75
CA VAL A 186 8.57 -9.61 -2.28
C VAL A 186 7.59 -9.04 -1.25
N ASP A 187 7.77 -7.76 -0.91
CA ASP A 187 6.94 -7.01 0.01
C ASP A 187 6.52 -5.67 -0.62
N ASP A 188 5.45 -5.06 -0.14
CA ASP A 188 4.94 -3.81 -0.72
C ASP A 188 5.79 -2.60 -0.34
N SER A 189 6.22 -2.50 0.91
CA SER A 189 6.91 -1.33 1.45
C SER A 189 7.75 -1.68 2.69
N ILE A 190 8.75 -0.85 2.98
CA ILE A 190 9.51 -0.89 4.25
C ILE A 190 9.46 0.50 4.87
N VAL A 191 8.72 0.63 5.98
CA VAL A 191 8.56 1.91 6.71
C VAL A 191 9.60 2.05 7.82
N ARG A 192 9.53 1.19 8.86
CA ARG A 192 10.50 1.20 9.99
C ARG A 192 11.55 0.09 9.95
N GLY A 193 11.36 -0.94 9.11
CA GLY A 193 12.27 -2.10 9.02
C GLY A 193 12.17 -3.14 10.15
N ASN A 194 11.60 -2.82 11.31
CA ASN A 194 11.46 -3.76 12.45
C ASN A 194 10.74 -5.06 12.08
N THR A 195 9.61 -4.97 11.36
CA THR A 195 8.83 -6.13 10.93
C THR A 195 9.64 -6.98 9.95
N SER A 196 10.26 -6.34 8.96
CA SER A 196 11.11 -7.00 7.96
C SER A 196 12.27 -7.73 8.64
N SER A 197 13.04 -7.06 9.51
CA SER A 197 14.17 -7.68 10.24
C SER A 197 13.77 -8.97 10.97
N LYS A 198 12.64 -8.95 11.68
CA LYS A 198 12.11 -10.13 12.39
C LYS A 198 11.63 -11.23 11.44
N LEU A 199 11.02 -10.88 10.30
CA LEU A 199 10.62 -11.83 9.26
C LEU A 199 11.85 -12.53 8.64
N ILE A 200 12.87 -11.76 8.27
CA ILE A 200 14.10 -12.30 7.68
C ILE A 200 14.80 -13.23 8.66
N LYS A 201 14.87 -12.87 9.95
CA LYS A 201 15.36 -13.77 11.00
C LYS A 201 14.58 -15.08 11.05
N ALA A 202 13.24 -15.05 10.98
CA ALA A 202 12.42 -16.25 10.97
C ALA A 202 12.66 -17.13 9.73
N LEU A 203 12.93 -16.54 8.57
CA LEU A 203 13.31 -17.27 7.35
C LEU A 203 14.69 -17.93 7.49
N ARG A 204 15.67 -17.23 8.07
CA ARG A 204 16.99 -17.81 8.38
C ARG A 204 16.89 -18.97 9.37
N ASP A 205 16.12 -18.80 10.45
CA ASP A 205 15.82 -19.86 11.43
C ASP A 205 15.12 -21.07 10.78
N ALA A 206 14.40 -20.87 9.67
CA ALA A 206 13.76 -21.91 8.88
C ALA A 206 14.72 -22.63 7.91
N GLY A 207 15.98 -22.20 7.81
CA GLY A 207 17.01 -22.86 7.01
C GLY A 207 17.19 -22.29 5.59
N VAL A 208 16.70 -21.08 5.32
CA VAL A 208 16.89 -20.40 4.01
C VAL A 208 18.36 -20.02 3.79
N ALA A 209 18.91 -20.39 2.62
CA ALA A 209 20.33 -20.20 2.28
C ALA A 209 20.67 -18.75 1.93
N GLU A 210 19.85 -18.10 1.11
CA GLU A 210 19.96 -16.67 0.76
C GLU A 210 18.57 -16.04 0.73
N VAL A 211 18.48 -14.77 1.11
CA VAL A 211 17.28 -13.95 1.17
C VAL A 211 17.51 -12.67 0.40
N HIS A 212 16.86 -12.54 -0.75
CA HIS A 212 16.88 -11.35 -1.59
C HIS A 212 15.56 -10.59 -1.42
N MET A 213 15.60 -9.47 -0.69
CA MET A 213 14.42 -8.65 -0.46
C MET A 213 14.15 -7.75 -1.67
N ARG A 214 12.90 -7.70 -2.10
CA ARG A 214 12.41 -6.89 -3.21
C ARG A 214 11.16 -6.13 -2.77
N VAL A 215 11.22 -4.80 -2.82
CA VAL A 215 10.14 -3.94 -2.35
C VAL A 215 9.46 -3.31 -3.56
N SER A 216 8.15 -3.55 -3.74
CA SER A 216 7.39 -3.06 -4.89
C SER A 216 6.97 -1.60 -4.79
N SER A 217 7.72 -0.81 -4.03
CA SER A 217 7.61 0.65 -3.93
C SER A 217 9.01 1.27 -3.83
N PRO A 218 9.14 2.57 -4.10
CA PRO A 218 10.33 3.33 -3.72
C PRO A 218 10.50 3.40 -2.20
N PRO A 219 11.68 3.81 -1.71
CA PRO A 219 11.92 4.01 -0.29
C PRO A 219 11.01 5.11 0.28
N VAL A 220 10.29 4.80 1.37
CA VAL A 220 9.42 5.76 2.07
C VAL A 220 10.30 6.69 2.92
N THR A 221 10.55 7.89 2.42
CA THR A 221 11.48 8.86 3.02
C THR A 221 10.77 10.04 3.69
N HIS A 222 9.47 10.21 3.43
CA HIS A 222 8.70 11.34 3.89
C HIS A 222 7.36 10.90 4.50
N PRO A 223 6.89 11.60 5.55
CA PRO A 223 5.61 11.30 6.17
C PRO A 223 4.40 11.69 5.29
N CYS A 224 3.30 10.95 5.39
CA CYS A 224 2.04 11.34 4.75
C CYS A 224 1.25 12.36 5.58
N PHE A 225 0.73 13.43 4.99
CA PHE A 225 -0.16 14.39 5.68
C PHE A 225 -1.61 14.32 5.20
N PHE A 226 -1.94 13.31 4.39
CA PHE A 226 -3.24 13.21 3.72
C PHE A 226 -4.04 11.98 4.15
N GLY A 227 -3.80 11.46 5.36
CA GLY A 227 -4.62 10.38 5.94
C GLY A 227 -4.05 8.96 5.88
N ILE A 228 -2.84 8.73 5.32
CA ILE A 228 -2.11 7.48 5.62
C ILE A 228 -1.37 7.67 6.94
N ASP A 229 -1.58 6.74 7.87
CA ASP A 229 -0.84 6.67 9.10
C ASP A 229 0.61 6.25 8.81
N THR A 230 1.51 7.23 8.79
CA THR A 230 2.95 7.01 8.72
C THR A 230 3.59 7.75 9.88
N ASP A 231 4.69 7.24 10.39
CA ASP A 231 5.42 7.91 11.45
C ASP A 231 5.99 9.27 11.03
N ASN A 232 6.57 9.95 12.03
CA ASN A 232 7.46 11.08 11.77
C ASN A 232 8.69 10.65 10.95
N GLN A 233 9.32 11.63 10.31
CA GLN A 233 10.37 11.37 9.32
C GLN A 233 11.60 10.66 9.92
N GLU A 234 11.96 10.94 11.17
CA GLU A 234 13.12 10.33 11.83
C GLU A 234 12.94 8.82 12.08
N GLN A 235 11.70 8.36 12.22
CA GLN A 235 11.37 6.95 12.39
C GLN A 235 11.28 6.17 11.07
N LEU A 236 11.29 6.87 9.93
CA LEU A 236 11.30 6.23 8.62
C LEU A 236 12.73 5.76 8.32
N ILE A 237 12.90 4.44 8.16
CA ILE A 237 14.25 3.86 8.03
C ILE A 237 14.97 4.38 6.78
N ALA A 238 14.23 4.62 5.69
CA ALA A 238 14.79 5.13 4.46
C ALA A 238 15.05 6.65 4.47
N ALA A 239 14.52 7.39 5.44
CA ALA A 239 14.86 8.80 5.63
C ALA A 239 16.24 8.99 6.30
N THR A 240 16.67 7.98 7.07
CA THR A 240 17.89 8.07 7.91
C THR A 240 19.00 7.10 7.49
N LYS A 241 18.72 6.15 6.59
CA LYS A 241 19.66 5.12 6.14
C LYS A 241 19.66 4.97 4.63
N SER A 242 20.84 4.70 4.09
CA SER A 242 21.02 4.24 2.71
C SER A 242 20.48 2.81 2.53
N VAL A 243 20.23 2.42 1.27
CA VAL A 243 19.74 1.05 0.95
C VAL A 243 20.68 -0.03 1.48
N ALA A 244 22.00 0.17 1.42
CA ALA A 244 22.97 -0.78 1.95
C ALA A 244 22.89 -0.92 3.48
N GLU A 245 22.72 0.20 4.19
CA GLU A 245 22.53 0.19 5.65
C GLU A 245 21.20 -0.46 6.05
N ILE A 246 20.14 -0.27 5.25
CA ILE A 246 18.86 -0.96 5.46
C ILE A 246 19.02 -2.46 5.26
N ALA A 247 19.69 -2.89 4.18
CA ALA A 247 19.94 -4.31 3.89
C ALA A 247 20.66 -5.00 5.06
N ASN A 248 21.72 -4.35 5.58
CA ASN A 248 22.46 -4.82 6.75
C ASN A 248 21.57 -4.85 8.01
N TYR A 249 20.76 -3.83 8.22
CA TYR A 249 19.85 -3.74 9.37
C TYR A 249 18.79 -4.85 9.39
N ILE A 250 18.21 -5.19 8.24
CA ILE A 250 17.21 -6.26 8.15
C ILE A 250 17.82 -7.66 7.97
N GLY A 251 19.11 -7.76 7.63
CA GLY A 251 19.86 -9.02 7.56
C GLY A 251 19.65 -9.81 6.28
N VAL A 252 19.51 -9.13 5.13
CA VAL A 252 19.31 -9.75 3.80
C VAL A 252 20.59 -9.75 2.98
N ASP A 253 20.72 -10.70 2.04
CA ASP A 253 21.88 -10.76 1.14
C ASP A 253 21.83 -9.68 0.06
N SER A 254 20.61 -9.30 -0.36
CA SER A 254 20.40 -8.14 -1.22
C SER A 254 19.06 -7.48 -0.95
N LEU A 255 19.00 -6.15 -1.14
CA LEU A 255 17.79 -5.35 -1.05
C LEU A 255 17.70 -4.45 -2.28
N ASN A 256 16.57 -4.50 -2.98
CA ASN A 256 16.24 -3.51 -4.00
C ASN A 256 14.81 -3.01 -3.81
N TYR A 257 14.66 -1.69 -3.93
CA TYR A 257 13.37 -1.01 -4.04
C TYR A 257 13.06 -0.82 -5.52
N LEU A 258 11.79 -0.83 -5.87
CA LEU A 258 11.32 -0.37 -7.17
C LEU A 258 11.69 1.11 -7.34
N SER A 259 12.25 1.49 -8.49
CA SER A 259 12.53 2.89 -8.78
C SER A 259 11.24 3.74 -8.79
N TRP A 260 11.35 5.03 -8.48
CA TRP A 260 10.19 5.92 -8.58
C TRP A 260 9.71 5.99 -10.03
N GLU A 261 10.63 6.08 -10.97
CA GLU A 261 10.36 6.07 -12.41
C GLU A 261 9.64 4.78 -12.83
N GLY A 262 10.11 3.62 -12.37
CA GLY A 262 9.49 2.33 -12.64
C GLY A 262 8.08 2.20 -12.06
N MET A 263 7.87 2.69 -10.84
CA MET A 263 6.52 2.73 -10.24
C MET A 263 5.59 3.63 -11.04
N MET A 264 6.03 4.85 -11.42
CA MET A 264 5.21 5.77 -12.21
C MET A 264 4.95 5.22 -13.61
N LEU A 265 5.93 4.59 -14.26
CA LEU A 265 5.78 3.92 -15.55
C LEU A 265 4.71 2.83 -15.49
N ALA A 266 4.67 2.06 -14.41
CA ALA A 266 3.69 0.99 -14.23
C ALA A 266 2.25 1.50 -14.17
N THR A 267 2.01 2.78 -13.84
CA THR A 267 0.65 3.36 -13.85
C THR A 267 0.10 3.50 -15.26
N GLY A 268 0.95 3.67 -16.28
CA GLY A 268 0.51 3.96 -17.66
C GLY A 268 -0.18 5.32 -17.82
N LYS A 269 -0.11 6.19 -16.81
CA LYS A 269 -0.73 7.53 -16.80
C LYS A 269 0.35 8.59 -16.56
N ASP A 270 0.01 9.88 -16.71
CA ASP A 270 0.93 10.98 -16.39
C ASP A 270 1.26 10.95 -14.89
N SER A 271 2.56 10.96 -14.57
CA SER A 271 3.05 10.96 -13.20
C SER A 271 2.57 12.14 -12.37
N LYS A 272 2.25 13.26 -13.04
CA LYS A 272 1.66 14.45 -12.39
C LYS A 272 0.26 14.22 -11.85
N SER A 273 -0.42 13.14 -12.24
CA SER A 273 -1.78 12.82 -11.78
C SER A 273 -1.84 12.19 -10.39
N PHE A 274 -0.67 11.91 -9.78
CA PHE A 274 -0.56 11.19 -8.52
C PHE A 274 0.16 11.99 -7.46
N CYS A 275 -0.22 11.76 -6.20
CA CYS A 275 0.56 12.16 -5.04
C CYS A 275 1.54 11.05 -4.70
N SER A 276 2.83 11.32 -4.87
CA SER A 276 3.96 10.44 -4.50
C SER A 276 4.83 11.06 -3.39
N ALA A 277 4.26 11.98 -2.61
CA ALA A 277 5.00 12.82 -1.65
C ALA A 277 5.76 11.98 -0.59
N CYS A 278 5.24 10.80 -0.22
CA CYS A 278 5.90 9.88 0.70
C CYS A 278 7.30 9.44 0.22
N PHE A 279 7.56 9.51 -1.09
CA PHE A 279 8.82 9.13 -1.72
C PHE A 279 9.64 10.35 -2.15
N THR A 280 8.99 11.42 -2.60
CA THR A 280 9.65 12.57 -3.25
C THR A 280 9.74 13.82 -2.38
N GLY A 281 8.96 13.91 -1.29
CA GLY A 281 8.82 15.13 -0.49
C GLY A 281 8.02 16.25 -1.16
N HIS A 282 7.56 16.06 -2.41
CA HIS A 282 6.76 17.05 -3.13
C HIS A 282 5.27 16.87 -2.82
N TYR A 283 4.79 17.64 -1.84
CA TYR A 283 3.38 17.63 -1.44
C TYR A 283 2.51 18.45 -2.39
N PRO A 284 1.36 17.93 -2.86
CA PRO A 284 0.45 18.66 -3.74
C PRO A 284 -0.27 19.83 -3.06
N VAL A 285 -0.38 19.80 -1.73
CA VAL A 285 -0.94 20.88 -0.93
C VAL A 285 0.18 21.50 -0.10
N PRO A 286 0.33 22.84 -0.09
CA PRO A 286 1.31 23.52 0.74
C PRO A 286 1.14 23.16 2.22
N LEU A 287 2.22 22.70 2.85
CA LEU A 287 2.26 22.40 4.28
C LEU A 287 2.90 23.56 5.02
N SER A 288 2.31 23.97 6.15
CA SER A 288 2.96 24.93 7.04
C SER A 288 4.21 24.32 7.69
N GLU A 289 5.21 25.14 7.98
CA GLU A 289 6.44 24.67 8.66
C GLU A 289 6.14 24.05 10.04
N GLN A 290 5.11 24.57 10.73
CA GLN A 290 4.62 23.99 11.98
C GLN A 290 4.07 22.57 11.77
N LEU A 291 3.31 22.31 10.71
CA LEU A 291 2.77 20.98 10.39
C LEU A 291 3.88 19.98 10.04
N LYS A 292 4.88 20.41 9.25
CA LYS A 292 6.03 19.56 8.90
C LYS A 292 6.81 19.12 10.13
N GLY A 293 7.05 20.05 11.06
CA GLY A 293 7.77 19.77 12.30
C GLY A 293 6.94 19.01 13.34
N SER A 294 5.61 19.10 13.33
CA SER A 294 4.74 18.61 14.42
C SER A 294 4.12 17.24 14.24
N LYS A 295 4.36 16.55 13.11
CA LYS A 295 3.72 15.27 12.87
C LYS A 295 4.09 14.25 13.96
N LEU A 296 3.09 13.85 14.76
CA LEU A 296 3.23 12.98 15.93
C LEU A 296 4.20 13.52 17.01
N MET A 297 4.51 14.82 17.05
CA MET A 297 5.49 15.38 18.02
C MET A 297 5.06 15.25 19.49
N LEU A 298 3.76 15.13 19.75
CA LEU A 298 3.22 14.97 21.10
C LEU A 298 2.89 13.51 21.45
N GLU A 299 3.11 12.58 20.51
CA GLU A 299 2.87 11.16 20.75
C GLU A 299 4.16 10.52 21.29
N GLU A 300 4.15 10.16 22.58
CA GLU A 300 5.22 9.36 23.16
C GLU A 300 5.21 7.96 22.55
N VAL A 301 6.20 7.67 21.70
CA VAL A 301 6.38 6.34 21.13
C VAL A 301 6.92 5.41 22.21
N GLN A 302 6.12 4.44 22.66
CA GLN A 302 6.64 3.33 23.45
C GLN A 302 7.53 2.45 22.55
N VAL A 303 8.84 2.58 22.73
CA VAL A 303 9.89 1.76 22.10
C VAL A 303 9.82 0.32 22.58
#